data_AF-A0A933TBK1-F1
#
_entry.id   AF-A0A933TBK1-F1
#
_cell.length_a   1.000
_cell.length_b   1.000
_cell.length_c   1.000
_cell.angle_alpha   90.00
_cell.angle_beta   90.00
_cell.angle_gamma   90.00
#
_symmetry.space_group_name_H-M   'P 1'
#
loop_
_entity.id
_entity.type
_entity.pdbx_description
1 polymer ?
#
loop_
_entity_poly.entity_id
_entity_poly.type
_entity_poly.pdbx_seq_one_letter_code
_entity_poly.pdbx_strand_id
1 'polypeptide(L)'
;MPDLEPRVKVCRQPLAYGSAQLLGFAELVIGGAFVIRDIRILKVAKEGEESVFVAFPSRRWHNGGNGDGEEKKYYDVAFPITSASYREATGAIMKAFEEASAKA
;
A
#
# COMPACT_ATOMS: atom_id res chain seq x y z
N MET A 1 6.94 15.73 13.76
CA MET A 1 6.12 14.70 13.10
C MET A 1 5.70 13.69 14.18
N PRO A 2 4.46 13.17 14.15
CA PRO A 2 4.06 12.08 15.04
C PRO A 2 4.91 10.84 14.76
N ASP A 3 5.09 9.99 15.76
CA ASP A 3 5.84 8.75 15.59
C ASP A 3 5.12 7.80 14.60
N LEU A 4 5.87 7.11 13.75
CA LEU A 4 5.36 6.21 12.73
C LEU A 4 5.89 4.79 12.96
N GLU A 5 5.00 3.90 13.35
CA GLU A 5 5.34 2.49 13.61
C GLU A 5 4.71 1.60 12.53
N PRO A 6 5.46 1.23 11.48
CA PRO A 6 4.99 0.30 10.47
C PRO A 6 5.03 -1.14 10.98
N ARG A 7 3.99 -1.92 10.64
CA ARG A 7 3.93 -3.38 10.85
C ARG A 7 3.70 -4.04 9.50
N VAL A 8 4.62 -4.91 9.08
CA VAL A 8 4.60 -5.49 7.74
C VAL A 8 4.40 -7.00 7.80
N LYS A 9 3.52 -7.51 6.94
CA LYS A 9 3.31 -8.93 6.68
C LYS A 9 3.68 -9.23 5.23
N VAL A 10 4.81 -9.90 5.05
CA VAL A 10 5.32 -10.30 3.73
C VAL A 10 4.51 -11.48 3.19
N CYS A 11 4.14 -11.42 1.91
CA CYS A 11 3.60 -12.55 1.16
C CYS A 11 4.75 -13.39 0.62
N ARG A 12 4.97 -14.58 1.21
CA ARG A 12 6.03 -15.51 0.77
C ARG A 12 5.92 -15.90 -0.71
N GLN A 13 4.70 -15.99 -1.22
CA GLN A 13 4.44 -16.17 -2.63
C GLN A 13 3.75 -14.89 -3.15
N PRO A 14 4.40 -14.14 -4.05
CA PRO A 14 3.79 -12.96 -4.66
C PRO A 14 2.49 -13.33 -5.37
N LEU A 15 1.42 -12.59 -5.08
CA LEU A 15 0.10 -12.80 -5.69
C LEU A 15 -0.08 -11.85 -6.87
N ALA A 16 -0.66 -12.32 -7.98
CA ALA A 16 -1.01 -11.45 -9.09
C ALA A 16 -2.07 -10.42 -8.66
N TYR A 17 -1.81 -9.14 -8.93
CA TYR A 17 -2.69 -8.03 -8.64
C TYR A 17 -2.78 -7.10 -9.88
N GLY A 18 -3.65 -7.47 -10.83
CA GLY A 18 -3.71 -6.78 -12.12
C GLY A 18 -2.38 -6.93 -12.88
N SER A 19 -1.76 -5.82 -13.26
CA SER A 19 -0.42 -5.78 -13.87
C SER A 19 0.73 -5.77 -12.85
N ALA A 20 0.42 -5.78 -11.55
CA ALA A 20 1.38 -5.78 -10.47
C ALA A 20 1.41 -7.13 -9.73
N GLN A 21 2.40 -7.32 -8.88
CA GLN A 21 2.49 -8.43 -7.93
C GLN A 21 2.40 -7.89 -6.50
N LEU A 22 1.52 -8.47 -5.70
CA LEU A 22 1.40 -8.17 -4.27
C LEU A 22 2.50 -8.90 -3.50
N LEU A 23 3.39 -8.12 -2.88
CA LEU A 23 4.50 -8.62 -2.07
C LEU A 23 4.18 -8.67 -0.58
N GLY A 24 3.17 -7.95 -0.13
CA GLY A 24 2.79 -7.93 1.28
C GLY A 24 1.77 -6.87 1.62
N PHE A 25 1.39 -6.87 2.88
CA PHE A 25 0.52 -5.85 3.49
C PHE A 25 1.27 -5.13 4.60
N ALA A 26 0.94 -3.86 4.81
CA ALA A 26 1.43 -3.05 5.89
C ALA A 26 0.27 -2.42 6.68
N GLU A 27 0.53 -2.20 7.97
CA GLU A 27 -0.25 -1.35 8.84
C GLU A 27 0.67 -0.21 9.31
N LEU A 28 0.14 1.01 9.38
CA LEU A 28 0.89 2.16 9.86
C LEU A 28 0.21 2.70 11.11
N VAL A 29 0.85 2.56 12.26
CA VAL A 29 0.40 3.18 13.51
C VAL A 29 1.03 4.57 13.61
N ILE A 30 0.19 5.57 13.86
CA ILE A 30 0.55 6.99 13.93
C ILE A 30 0.37 7.45 15.38
N GLY A 31 1.49 7.82 16.01
CA GLY A 31 1.54 8.34 17.39
C GLY A 31 0.93 7.41 18.44
N GLY A 32 0.94 6.10 18.22
CA GLY A 32 0.32 5.11 19.10
C GLY A 32 -1.22 5.22 19.23
N ALA A 33 -1.87 6.10 18.46
CA ALA A 33 -3.28 6.47 18.68
C ALA A 33 -4.18 6.17 17.48
N PHE A 34 -3.62 6.08 16.28
CA PHE A 34 -4.37 5.85 15.04
C PHE A 34 -3.67 4.80 14.19
N VAL A 35 -4.42 3.92 13.52
CA VAL A 35 -3.85 2.90 12.62
C VAL A 35 -4.51 2.93 11.25
N ILE A 36 -3.69 2.95 10.21
CA ILE A 36 -4.13 2.73 8.82
C ILE A 36 -3.80 1.27 8.48
N ARG A 37 -4.81 0.49 8.11
CA ARG A 37 -4.68 -0.92 7.68
C ARG A 37 -4.83 -1.04 6.17
N ASP A 38 -4.59 -2.26 5.67
CA ASP A 38 -4.75 -2.62 4.26
C ASP A 38 -3.89 -1.79 3.30
N ILE A 39 -2.73 -1.31 3.78
CA ILE A 39 -1.71 -0.75 2.89
C ILE A 39 -1.05 -1.91 2.16
N ARG A 40 -0.94 -1.82 0.84
CA ARG A 40 -0.39 -2.87 -0.02
C ARG A 40 1.02 -2.50 -0.45
N ILE A 41 1.89 -3.50 -0.53
CA ILE A 41 3.23 -3.38 -1.10
C ILE A 41 3.21 -4.12 -2.42
N LEU A 42 3.40 -3.40 -3.52
CA LEU A 42 3.22 -3.90 -4.87
C LEU A 42 4.54 -3.79 -5.63
N LYS A 43 4.82 -4.79 -6.45
CA LYS A 43 5.91 -4.79 -7.44
C LYS A 43 5.30 -4.65 -8.83
N VAL A 44 5.75 -3.67 -9.59
CA VAL A 44 5.43 -3.53 -11.01
C VAL A 44 6.71 -3.73 -11.81
N ALA A 45 6.65 -4.63 -12.77
CA ALA A 45 7.69 -4.81 -13.77
C ALA A 45 7.15 -4.23 -15.09
N LYS A 46 7.64 -3.06 -15.48
CA LYS A 46 7.27 -2.43 -16.75
C LYS A 46 8.55 -2.13 -17.53
N GLU A 47 8.61 -2.56 -18.79
CA GLU A 47 9.72 -2.25 -19.70
C GLU A 47 11.13 -2.65 -19.18
N GLY A 48 11.20 -3.69 -18.35
CA GLY A 48 12.45 -4.19 -17.76
C GLY A 48 12.88 -3.49 -16.46
N GLU A 49 12.14 -2.46 -16.02
CA GLU A 49 12.36 -1.83 -14.72
C GLU A 49 11.41 -2.45 -13.68
N GLU A 50 12.00 -2.97 -12.60
CA GLU A 50 11.25 -3.46 -11.45
C GLU A 50 11.17 -2.38 -10.38
N SER A 51 9.96 -1.89 -10.11
CA SER A 51 9.72 -0.90 -9.07
C SER A 51 8.79 -1.47 -8.00
N VAL A 52 9.16 -1.29 -6.73
CA VAL A 52 8.32 -1.62 -5.58
C VAL A 52 7.74 -0.33 -5.02
N PHE A 53 6.43 -0.30 -4.79
CA PHE A 53 5.73 0.88 -4.28
C PHE A 53 4.67 0.51 -3.24
N VAL A 54 4.30 1.52 -2.46
CA VAL A 54 3.28 1.44 -1.42
C VAL A 54 1.98 2.01 -1.95
N ALA A 55 0.92 1.19 -1.93
CA ALA A 55 -0.43 1.60 -2.30
C ALA A 55 -1.29 1.66 -1.04
N PHE A 56 -1.76 2.85 -0.70
CA PHE A 56 -2.65 3.10 0.42
C PHE A 56 -4.00 2.36 0.26
N PRO A 57 -4.77 2.19 1.37
CA PRO A 57 -6.04 1.48 1.30
C PRO A 57 -7.02 2.22 0.42
N SER A 58 -7.60 1.52 -0.54
CA SER A 58 -8.60 2.05 -1.45
C SER A 58 -9.87 1.22 -1.41
N ARG A 59 -11.03 1.88 -1.58
CA ARG A 59 -12.33 1.22 -1.64
C ARG A 59 -13.02 1.52 -2.96
N ARG A 60 -13.79 0.53 -3.42
CA ARG A 60 -14.65 0.69 -4.57
C ARG A 60 -15.78 1.66 -4.22
N TRP A 61 -16.03 2.60 -5.12
CA TRP A 61 -17.20 3.46 -5.04
C TRP A 61 -18.46 2.61 -5.27
N HIS A 62 -19.36 2.54 -4.29
CA HIS A 62 -20.56 1.70 -4.35
C HIS A 62 -21.72 2.36 -5.12
N ASN A 63 -21.70 3.69 -5.28
CA ASN A 63 -22.82 4.46 -5.85
C ASN A 63 -22.61 4.86 -7.32
N GLY A 64 -21.83 4.09 -8.08
CA GLY A 64 -21.57 4.30 -9.51
C GLY A 64 -21.99 3.04 -10.26
N GLY A 65 -23.27 2.98 -10.61
CA GLY A 65 -23.80 2.10 -11.65
C GLY A 65 -24.02 0.64 -11.28
N ASN A 66 -25.28 0.30 -10.98
CA ASN A 66 -25.82 -1.06 -11.17
C ASN A 66 -26.08 -1.32 -12.68
N GLY A 67 -25.12 -1.01 -13.54
CA GLY A 67 -25.25 -1.12 -14.99
C GLY A 67 -24.01 -1.76 -15.60
N ASP A 68 -24.23 -2.74 -16.48
CA ASP A 68 -23.19 -3.39 -17.27
C ASP A 68 -22.53 -2.36 -18.19
N GLY A 69 -21.48 -1.69 -17.71
CA GLY A 69 -20.73 -0.69 -18.47
C GLY A 69 -20.13 0.47 -17.68
N GLU A 70 -20.48 0.68 -16.40
CA GLU A 70 -19.89 1.77 -15.63
C GLU A 70 -18.46 1.48 -15.15
N GLU A 71 -17.57 2.44 -15.36
CA GLU A 71 -16.16 2.38 -14.98
C GLU A 71 -16.03 2.18 -13.47
N LYS A 72 -15.29 1.14 -13.06
CA LYS A 72 -15.05 0.82 -11.65
C LYS A 72 -14.21 1.94 -11.01
N LYS A 73 -14.86 2.91 -10.38
CA LYS A 73 -14.18 4.00 -9.66
C LYS A 73 -13.71 3.54 -8.28
N TYR A 74 -12.46 3.86 -7.97
CA TYR A 74 -11.85 3.62 -6.66
C TYR A 74 -11.41 4.96 -6.08
N TYR A 75 -11.45 5.06 -4.75
CA TYR A 75 -10.89 6.18 -4.01
C TYR A 75 -10.05 5.66 -2.86
N ASP A 76 -8.99 6.40 -2.55
CA ASP A 76 -8.17 6.12 -1.39
C ASP A 76 -8.93 6.52 -0.11
N VAL A 77 -9.00 5.60 0.83
CA VAL A 77 -9.67 5.79 2.12
C VAL A 77 -8.79 6.64 3.05
N ALA A 78 -7.47 6.48 2.96
CA ALA A 78 -6.52 7.24 3.75
C ALA A 78 -5.24 7.45 2.94
N PHE A 79 -4.75 8.68 2.85
CA PHE A 79 -3.53 9.01 2.14
C PHE A 79 -2.86 10.24 2.76
N PRO A 80 -1.53 10.32 2.76
CA PRO A 80 -0.82 11.52 3.18
C PRO A 80 -1.02 12.64 2.16
N ILE A 81 -1.31 13.85 2.64
CA ILE A 81 -1.61 15.01 1.78
C ILE A 81 -0.34 15.71 1.30
N THR A 82 0.70 15.76 2.13
CA THR A 82 1.96 16.45 1.80
C THR A 82 3.02 15.49 1.30
N SER A 83 3.93 15.98 0.47
CA SER A 83 5.09 15.22 -0.03
C SER A 83 6.02 14.75 1.09
N ALA A 84 6.20 15.57 2.13
CA ALA A 84 6.99 15.22 3.31
C ALA A 84 6.39 14.02 4.05
N SER A 85 5.09 14.08 4.36
CA SER A 85 4.38 12.98 5.02
C SER A 85 4.34 11.72 4.14
N TYR A 86 4.19 11.87 2.82
CA TYR A 86 4.23 10.76 1.89
C TYR A 86 5.60 10.05 1.91
N ARG A 87 6.70 10.81 1.82
CA ARG A 87 8.06 10.26 1.84
C ARG A 87 8.37 9.56 3.17
N GLU A 88 7.95 10.15 4.29
CA GLU A 88 8.19 9.60 5.62
C GLU A 88 7.40 8.28 5.82
N ALA A 89 6.10 8.27 5.50
CA ALA A 89 5.25 7.09 5.63
C ALA A 89 5.70 5.95 4.70
N THR A 90 5.94 6.25 3.42
CA THR A 90 6.37 5.23 2.47
C THR A 90 7.78 4.74 2.77
N GLY A 91 8.70 5.62 3.16
CA GLY A 91 10.05 5.26 3.59
C GLY A 91 10.06 4.34 4.82
N ALA A 92 9.26 4.65 5.84
CA ALA A 92 9.13 3.80 7.03
C ALA A 92 8.60 2.40 6.68
N ILE A 93 7.55 2.32 5.86
CA ILE A 93 6.96 1.05 5.42
C ILE A 93 7.94 0.23 4.59
N MET A 94 8.64 0.86 3.63
CA MET A 94 9.60 0.18 2.77
C MET A 94 10.78 -0.37 3.55
N LYS A 95 11.33 0.42 4.50
CA LYS A 95 12.40 -0.05 5.39
C LYS A 95 11.95 -1.28 6.20
N ALA A 96 10.77 -1.23 6.81
CA ALA A 96 10.24 -2.35 7.57
C ALA A 96 9.97 -3.59 6.68
N PHE A 97 9.58 -3.39 5.43
CA PHE A 97 9.39 -4.45 4.45
C PHE A 97 10.71 -5.11 4.04
N GLU A 98 11.77 -4.35 3.81
CA GLU A 98 13.10 -4.88 3.51
C GLU A 98 13.62 -5.73 4.69
N GLU A 99 13.50 -5.22 5.91
CA GLU A 99 13.88 -5.95 7.13
C GLU A 99 13.07 -7.23 7.34
N ALA A 100 11.76 -7.20 7.05
CA ALA A 100 10.89 -8.37 7.15
C ALA A 100 11.19 -9.39 6.03
N SER A 101 11.47 -8.93 4.81
CA SER A 101 11.77 -9.79 3.67
C SER A 101 13.11 -10.50 3.80
N ALA A 102 14.10 -9.86 4.44
CA ALA A 102 15.40 -10.49 4.73
C ALA A 102 15.30 -11.64 5.76
N LYS A 103 14.24 -11.67 6.58
CA LYS A 103 14.00 -12.68 7.63
C LYS A 103 13.02 -13.76 7.21
N ALA A 104 12.36 -13.62 6.07
CA ALA A 104 11.24 -14.46 5.62
C ALA A 104 11.70 -15.63 4.76
#